data_AF-A0A939JK57-F1
#
_entry.id   AF-A0A939JK57-F1
#
_cell.length_a   1.000
_cell.length_b   1.000
_cell.length_c   1.000
_cell.angle_alpha   90.00
_cell.angle_beta   90.00
_cell.angle_gamma   90.00
#
_symmetry.space_group_name_H-M   'P 1'
#
loop_
_entity.id
_entity.type
_entity.pdbx_description
1 polymer ?
#
loop_
_entity_poly.entity_id
_entity_poly.type
_entity_poly.pdbx_seq_one_letter_code
_entity_poly.pdbx_strand_id
1 'polypeptide(L)'
;MRFGVLGTVTVWDGDGEPVRVPEVKVRALLADLLVHEGRPVSADRLIDDLWGDAPPGRPANALQAKVSQLRRALGRDRVVHQAPGYRLRVDAAAGDELDAELFRALVERARRESDPAARAALFGEALGLWRGPAFADFADEDFVRGAVRRLVEERLAAVEERASARLEVGEFAAVAGELAEVVALHPLRERLRGVQIRALYLAGRQSEALASYGEVR
;
A
#
# COMPACT_ATOMS: atom_id res chain seq x y z
N MET A 1 -10.11 -14.03 -6.98
CA MET A 1 -9.56 -12.87 -7.71
C MET A 1 -8.96 -11.95 -6.67
N ARG A 2 -7.75 -11.46 -6.91
CA ARG A 2 -7.01 -10.61 -5.97
C ARG A 2 -6.49 -9.37 -6.68
N PHE A 3 -6.37 -8.28 -5.95
CA PHE A 3 -5.95 -6.97 -6.40
C PHE A 3 -4.71 -6.55 -5.61
N GLY A 4 -3.75 -6.01 -6.33
CA GLY A 4 -2.47 -5.59 -5.76
C GLY A 4 -2.24 -4.11 -5.96
N VAL A 5 -2.17 -3.34 -4.88
CA VAL A 5 -1.88 -1.90 -4.89
C VAL A 5 -0.62 -1.54 -4.10
N LEU A 6 -0.03 -2.47 -3.35
CA LEU A 6 1.26 -2.28 -2.65
C LEU A 6 2.45 -2.45 -3.61
N GLY A 7 2.42 -1.75 -4.73
CA GLY A 7 3.32 -1.90 -5.88
C GLY A 7 2.63 -1.44 -7.17
N THR A 8 3.11 -1.95 -8.31
CA THR A 8 2.40 -1.86 -9.60
C THR A 8 0.98 -2.42 -9.47
N VAL A 9 0.00 -1.70 -10.01
CA VAL A 9 -1.41 -2.12 -9.95
C VAL A 9 -1.58 -3.41 -10.75
N THR A 10 -1.91 -4.49 -10.03
CA THR A 10 -1.95 -5.86 -10.57
C THR A 10 -3.26 -6.54 -10.18
N VAL A 11 -3.71 -7.48 -11.00
CA VAL A 11 -4.87 -8.32 -10.74
C VAL A 11 -4.45 -9.78 -10.95
N TRP A 12 -4.90 -10.66 -10.06
CA TRP A 12 -4.76 -12.10 -10.20
C TRP A 12 -6.13 -12.77 -10.15
N ASP A 13 -6.31 -13.88 -10.85
CA ASP A 13 -7.57 -14.63 -10.85
C ASP A 13 -7.73 -15.50 -9.58
N GLY A 14 -8.57 -16.54 -9.64
CA GLY A 14 -8.76 -17.47 -8.53
C GLY A 14 -7.60 -18.45 -8.35
N ASP A 15 -6.84 -18.70 -9.41
CA ASP A 15 -5.73 -19.66 -9.44
C ASP A 15 -4.38 -18.95 -9.16
N GLY A 16 -4.40 -17.62 -9.06
CA GLY A 16 -3.22 -16.80 -8.81
C GLY A 16 -2.51 -16.34 -10.08
N GLU A 17 -3.11 -16.56 -11.26
CA GLU A 17 -2.54 -16.16 -12.53
C GLU A 17 -2.81 -14.67 -12.82
N PRO A 18 -1.85 -13.93 -13.41
CA PRO A 18 -2.04 -12.52 -13.72
C PRO A 18 -3.16 -12.27 -14.74
N VAL A 19 -4.12 -11.42 -14.37
CA VAL A 19 -5.19 -10.97 -15.27
C VAL A 19 -4.73 -9.70 -16.00
N ARG A 20 -4.62 -9.78 -17.32
CA ARG A 20 -4.19 -8.64 -18.14
C ARG A 20 -5.28 -7.58 -18.23
N VAL A 21 -4.96 -6.37 -17.79
CA VAL A 21 -5.74 -5.15 -18.03
C VAL A 21 -5.00 -4.31 -19.10
N PRO A 22 -5.44 -4.31 -20.36
CA PRO A 22 -4.58 -4.00 -21.51
C PRO A 22 -4.31 -2.51 -21.77
N GLU A 23 -5.15 -1.60 -21.28
CA GLU A 23 -5.05 -0.16 -21.57
C GLU A 23 -4.77 0.67 -20.31
N VAL A 24 -3.87 1.66 -20.41
CA VAL A 24 -3.47 2.54 -19.30
C VAL A 24 -4.68 3.23 -18.66
N LYS A 25 -5.62 3.79 -19.44
CA LYS A 25 -6.82 4.43 -18.88
C LYS A 25 -7.80 3.43 -18.23
N VAL A 26 -7.81 2.17 -18.65
CA VAL A 26 -8.60 1.11 -17.98
C VAL A 26 -7.95 0.70 -16.66
N ARG A 27 -6.61 0.64 -16.62
CA ARG A 27 -5.84 0.43 -15.39
C ARG A 27 -5.96 1.61 -14.42
N ALA A 28 -5.99 2.85 -14.92
CA ALA A 28 -6.22 4.05 -14.12
C ALA A 28 -7.63 4.01 -13.50
N LEU A 29 -8.66 3.64 -14.28
CA LEU A 29 -10.01 3.44 -13.76
C LEU A 29 -10.04 2.37 -12.65
N LEU A 30 -9.31 1.27 -12.84
CA LEU A 30 -9.18 0.25 -11.81
C LEU A 30 -8.50 0.79 -10.55
N ALA A 31 -7.39 1.52 -10.70
CA ALA A 31 -6.67 2.13 -9.59
C ALA A 31 -7.54 3.11 -8.79
N ASP A 32 -8.29 3.96 -9.48
CA ASP A 32 -9.22 4.92 -8.88
C ASP A 32 -10.32 4.21 -8.08
N LEU A 33 -10.96 3.19 -8.67
CA LEU A 33 -11.96 2.40 -7.95
C LEU A 33 -11.37 1.67 -6.73
N LEU A 34 -10.12 1.19 -6.80
CA LEU A 34 -9.42 0.52 -5.70
C LEU A 34 -9.06 1.48 -4.56
N VAL A 35 -8.69 2.72 -4.86
CA VAL A 35 -8.45 3.78 -3.85
C VAL A 35 -9.66 4.01 -2.95
N HIS A 36 -10.86 3.76 -3.48
CA HIS A 36 -12.11 3.98 -2.77
C HIS A 36 -12.57 2.78 -1.93
N GLU A 37 -11.82 1.67 -1.93
CA GLU A 37 -12.01 0.50 -1.05
C GLU A 37 -13.47 -0.01 -1.08
N GLY A 38 -14.02 -0.17 -2.29
CA GLY A 38 -15.37 -0.69 -2.52
C GLY A 38 -16.51 0.32 -2.39
N ARG A 39 -16.22 1.57 -2.03
CA ARG A 39 -17.22 2.66 -2.02
C ARG A 39 -17.51 3.16 -3.44
N PRO A 40 -18.76 3.58 -3.73
CA PRO A 40 -19.09 4.19 -5.02
C PRO A 40 -18.35 5.50 -5.27
N VAL A 41 -17.94 5.69 -6.53
CA VAL A 41 -17.34 6.91 -7.08
C VAL A 41 -18.28 7.43 -8.18
N SER A 42 -18.58 8.74 -8.18
CA SER A 42 -19.47 9.31 -9.20
C SER A 42 -18.87 9.22 -10.59
N ALA A 43 -19.72 9.13 -11.62
CA ALA A 43 -19.26 9.12 -13.01
C ALA A 43 -18.45 10.38 -13.37
N ASP A 44 -18.90 11.55 -12.89
CA ASP A 44 -18.23 12.84 -13.13
C ASP A 44 -16.82 12.85 -12.52
N ARG A 45 -16.68 12.37 -11.28
CA ARG A 45 -15.37 12.28 -10.63
C ARG A 45 -14.45 11.32 -11.37
N LEU A 46 -14.94 10.14 -11.77
CA LEU A 46 -14.14 9.20 -12.56
C LEU A 46 -13.73 9.80 -13.91
N ILE A 47 -14.55 10.68 -14.49
CA ILE A 47 -14.20 11.42 -15.71
C ILE A 47 -13.08 12.41 -15.43
N ASP A 48 -13.22 13.23 -14.38
CA ASP A 48 -12.24 14.23 -14.01
C ASP A 48 -10.90 13.57 -13.64
N ASP A 49 -10.92 12.51 -12.83
CA ASP A 49 -9.74 11.74 -12.41
C ASP A 49 -9.05 11.05 -13.62
N LEU A 50 -9.82 10.65 -14.65
CA LEU A 50 -9.26 9.99 -15.84
C LEU A 50 -8.78 10.95 -16.92
N TRP A 51 -9.35 12.14 -17.07
CA TRP A 51 -9.05 13.01 -18.21
C TRP A 51 -8.61 14.43 -17.85
N GLY A 52 -8.80 14.85 -16.60
CA GLY A 52 -8.48 16.19 -16.12
C GLY A 52 -9.05 17.26 -17.05
N ASP A 53 -8.21 18.22 -17.42
CA ASP A 53 -8.58 19.36 -18.28
C ASP A 53 -8.77 19.01 -19.76
N ALA A 54 -8.53 17.76 -20.18
CA ALA A 54 -8.61 17.32 -21.57
C ALA A 54 -9.63 16.17 -21.78
N PRO A 55 -10.92 16.35 -21.44
CA PRO A 55 -11.93 15.32 -21.62
C PRO A 55 -12.25 15.08 -23.11
N PRO A 56 -12.60 13.83 -23.49
CA PRO A 56 -13.01 13.52 -24.85
C PRO A 56 -14.37 14.17 -25.16
N GLY A 57 -14.71 14.36 -26.45
CA GLY A 57 -15.95 15.06 -26.83
C GLY A 57 -17.26 14.44 -26.32
N ARG A 58 -17.24 13.19 -25.84
CA ARG A 58 -18.36 12.53 -25.12
C ARG A 58 -17.82 11.78 -23.88
N PRO A 59 -17.56 12.48 -22.75
CA PRO A 59 -16.88 11.90 -21.58
C PRO A 59 -17.61 10.72 -20.97
N ALA A 60 -18.93 10.83 -20.80
CA ALA A 60 -19.76 9.74 -20.29
C ALA A 60 -19.65 8.47 -21.17
N ASN A 61 -19.70 8.60 -22.49
CA ASN A 61 -19.57 7.46 -23.40
C ASN A 61 -18.16 6.85 -23.35
N ALA A 62 -17.12 7.69 -23.21
CA ALA A 62 -15.76 7.21 -23.04
C ALA A 62 -15.60 6.43 -21.74
N LEU A 63 -16.15 6.92 -20.62
CA LEU A 63 -16.17 6.21 -19.34
C LEU A 63 -16.89 4.86 -19.46
N GLN A 64 -18.07 4.82 -20.08
CA GLN A 64 -18.80 3.56 -20.32
C GLN A 64 -17.96 2.55 -21.11
N ALA A 65 -17.19 3.00 -22.10
CA ALA A 65 -16.29 2.14 -22.86
C ALA A 65 -15.16 1.57 -21.96
N LYS A 66 -14.54 2.39 -21.09
CA LYS A 66 -13.52 1.92 -20.14
C LYS A 66 -14.10 0.95 -19.10
N VAL A 67 -15.29 1.23 -18.58
CA VAL A 67 -16.02 0.31 -17.68
C VAL A 67 -16.32 -1.01 -18.39
N SER A 68 -16.74 -0.98 -19.66
CA SER A 68 -17.01 -2.18 -20.45
C SER A 68 -15.75 -3.03 -20.65
N GLN A 69 -14.61 -2.40 -20.97
CA GLN A 69 -13.32 -3.06 -21.07
C GLN A 69 -12.87 -3.65 -19.72
N LEU A 70 -13.04 -2.90 -18.61
CA LEU A 70 -12.70 -3.39 -17.27
C LEU A 70 -13.56 -4.59 -16.88
N ARG A 71 -14.87 -4.55 -17.17
CA ARG A 71 -15.79 -5.68 -16.94
C ARG A 71 -15.45 -6.92 -17.77
N ARG A 72 -14.88 -6.76 -18.96
CA ARG A 72 -14.39 -7.90 -19.76
C ARG A 72 -13.19 -8.58 -19.10
N ALA A 73 -12.34 -7.81 -18.41
CA ALA A 73 -11.19 -8.35 -17.70
C ALA A 73 -11.57 -8.95 -16.34
N LEU A 74 -12.44 -8.29 -15.57
CA LEU A 74 -12.72 -8.63 -14.17
C LEU A 74 -14.03 -9.40 -13.93
N GLY A 75 -14.95 -9.38 -14.90
CA GLY A 75 -16.33 -9.81 -14.69
C GLY A 75 -17.29 -8.64 -14.49
N ARG A 76 -18.53 -8.81 -14.95
CA ARG A 76 -19.58 -7.76 -14.91
C ARG A 76 -20.09 -7.47 -13.51
N ASP A 77 -20.06 -8.47 -12.65
CA ASP A 77 -20.46 -8.49 -11.25
C ASP A 77 -19.45 -7.77 -10.34
N ARG A 78 -18.18 -7.65 -10.78
CA ARG A 78 -17.13 -6.93 -10.05
C ARG A 78 -17.23 -5.42 -10.18
N VAL A 79 -17.49 -4.89 -11.38
CA VAL A 79 -17.65 -3.43 -11.57
C VAL A 79 -19.12 -3.09 -11.69
N VAL A 80 -19.70 -2.59 -10.61
CA VAL A 80 -21.15 -2.39 -10.51
C VAL A 80 -21.50 -0.92 -10.62
N HIS A 81 -22.53 -0.63 -11.41
CA HIS A 81 -23.13 0.70 -11.42
C HIS A 81 -24.00 0.84 -10.16
N GLN A 82 -23.66 1.78 -9.31
CA GLN A 82 -24.42 2.17 -8.13
C GLN A 82 -24.47 3.69 -8.11
N ALA A 83 -25.66 4.25 -8.33
CA ALA A 83 -25.84 5.70 -8.45
C ALA A 83 -25.17 6.44 -7.27
N PRO A 84 -24.40 7.52 -7.53
CA PRO A 84 -24.27 8.25 -8.82
C PRO A 84 -23.14 7.77 -9.75
N GLY A 85 -22.59 6.56 -9.60
CA GLY A 85 -21.56 6.09 -10.53
C GLY A 85 -21.21 4.60 -10.38
N TYR A 86 -19.93 4.30 -10.11
CA TYR A 86 -19.40 2.94 -10.12
C TYR A 86 -18.69 2.59 -8.83
N ARG A 87 -18.71 1.31 -8.49
CA ARG A 87 -17.85 0.74 -7.46
C ARG A 87 -17.22 -0.56 -7.96
N LEU A 88 -16.03 -0.85 -7.48
CA LEU A 88 -15.46 -2.18 -7.58
C LEU A 88 -15.89 -3.00 -6.36
N ARG A 89 -16.44 -4.19 -6.55
CA ARG A 89 -16.71 -5.13 -5.47
C ARG A 89 -15.44 -5.90 -5.15
N VAL A 90 -14.86 -5.54 -4.01
CA VAL A 90 -13.86 -6.34 -3.30
C VAL A 90 -14.62 -7.12 -2.23
N ASP A 91 -14.45 -8.44 -2.19
CA ASP A 91 -15.07 -9.29 -1.18
C ASP A 91 -14.31 -9.16 0.14
N ALA A 92 -14.76 -8.21 0.96
CA ALA A 92 -14.19 -7.97 2.28
C ALA A 92 -14.37 -9.18 3.23
N ALA A 93 -15.30 -10.12 2.94
CA ALA A 93 -15.49 -11.30 3.77
C ALA A 93 -14.40 -12.35 3.57
N ALA A 94 -13.70 -12.33 2.43
CA ALA A 94 -12.52 -13.16 2.18
C ALA A 94 -11.24 -12.58 2.83
N GLY A 95 -11.18 -11.26 3.05
CA GLY A 95 -10.10 -10.58 3.79
C GLY A 95 -8.73 -10.55 3.09
N ASP A 96 -8.60 -11.10 1.89
CA ASP A 96 -7.35 -11.27 1.14
C ASP A 96 -7.44 -10.87 -0.34
N GLU A 97 -8.60 -10.35 -0.78
CA GLU A 97 -8.81 -9.90 -2.16
C GLU A 97 -8.04 -8.60 -2.46
N LEU A 98 -7.72 -7.76 -1.47
CA LEU A 98 -6.87 -6.58 -1.65
C LEU A 98 -5.63 -6.68 -0.74
N ASP A 99 -4.43 -6.60 -1.34
CA ASP A 99 -3.16 -6.72 -0.60
C ASP A 99 -3.01 -5.67 0.52
N ALA A 100 -3.55 -4.46 0.35
CA ALA A 100 -3.59 -3.43 1.39
C ALA A 100 -4.49 -3.81 2.58
N GLU A 101 -5.60 -4.51 2.36
CA GLU A 101 -6.46 -5.01 3.44
C GLU A 101 -5.76 -6.14 4.20
N LEU A 102 -5.15 -7.08 3.47
CA LEU A 102 -4.37 -8.17 4.07
C LEU A 102 -3.18 -7.63 4.89
N PHE A 103 -2.48 -6.61 4.37
CA PHE A 103 -1.40 -5.93 5.08
C PHE A 103 -1.89 -5.36 6.41
N ARG A 104 -3.01 -4.63 6.42
CA ARG A 104 -3.59 -4.07 7.65
C ARG A 104 -4.04 -5.15 8.61
N ALA A 105 -4.64 -6.23 8.11
CA ALA A 105 -5.06 -7.37 8.93
C ALA A 105 -3.86 -8.05 9.63
N LEU A 106 -2.76 -8.26 8.91
CA LEU A 106 -1.52 -8.81 9.47
C LEU A 106 -0.87 -7.87 10.50
N VAL A 107 -0.82 -6.56 10.21
CA VAL A 107 -0.34 -5.53 11.16
C VAL A 107 -1.18 -5.55 12.44
N GLU A 108 -2.49 -5.59 12.31
CA GLU A 108 -3.42 -5.64 13.43
C GLU A 108 -3.29 -6.95 14.23
N ARG A 109 -3.04 -8.08 13.57
CA ARG A 109 -2.73 -9.34 14.23
C ARG A 109 -1.40 -9.27 14.98
N ALA A 110 -0.36 -8.70 14.38
CA ALA A 110 0.95 -8.51 15.01
C ALA A 110 0.86 -7.65 16.28
N ARG A 111 0.04 -6.59 16.26
CA ARG A 111 -0.18 -5.73 17.44
C ARG A 111 -0.85 -6.44 18.62
N ARG A 112 -1.61 -7.50 18.36
CA ARG A 112 -2.26 -8.32 19.41
C ARG A 112 -1.39 -9.49 19.86
N GLU A 113 -0.30 -9.77 19.15
CA GLU A 113 0.62 -10.84 19.49
C GLU A 113 1.52 -10.43 20.66
N SER A 114 1.65 -11.33 21.63
CA SER A 114 2.44 -11.11 22.85
C SER A 114 3.86 -11.63 22.74
N ASP A 115 4.07 -12.71 21.97
CA ASP A 115 5.41 -13.23 21.72
C ASP A 115 6.20 -12.33 20.77
N PRO A 116 7.35 -11.75 21.18
CA PRO A 116 8.07 -10.81 20.34
C PRO A 116 8.57 -11.41 19.02
N ALA A 117 8.93 -12.70 18.99
CA ALA A 117 9.39 -13.37 17.78
C ALA A 117 8.24 -13.55 16.77
N ALA A 118 7.11 -14.08 17.21
CA ALA A 118 5.90 -14.22 16.40
C ALA A 118 5.40 -12.85 15.91
N ARG A 119 5.42 -11.82 16.76
CA ARG A 119 5.06 -10.45 16.40
C ARG A 119 5.97 -9.90 15.29
N ALA A 120 7.28 -10.06 15.42
CA ALA A 120 8.24 -9.66 14.40
C ALA A 120 8.03 -10.39 13.07
N ALA A 121 7.69 -11.68 13.12
CA ALA A 121 7.39 -12.49 11.95
C ALA A 121 6.12 -12.01 11.23
N LEU A 122 5.04 -11.73 11.96
CA LEU A 122 3.78 -11.21 11.39
C LEU A 122 3.97 -9.84 10.72
N PHE A 123 4.72 -8.92 11.33
CA PHE A 123 5.09 -7.67 10.65
C PHE A 123 5.96 -7.92 9.43
N GLY A 124 6.85 -8.91 9.47
CA GLY A 124 7.67 -9.33 8.33
C GLY A 124 6.81 -9.83 7.16
N GLU A 125 5.81 -10.67 7.45
CA GLU A 125 4.85 -11.16 6.46
C GLU A 125 4.05 -10.00 5.84
N ALA A 126 3.54 -9.08 6.67
CA ALA A 126 2.82 -7.89 6.21
C ALA A 126 3.70 -7.04 5.28
N LEU A 127 4.93 -6.73 5.70
CA LEU A 127 5.87 -5.95 4.89
C LEU A 127 6.28 -6.69 3.61
N GLY A 128 6.28 -8.02 3.61
CA GLY A 128 6.55 -8.85 2.44
C GLY A 128 5.50 -8.75 1.32
N LEU A 129 4.29 -8.23 1.62
CA LEU A 129 3.27 -7.95 0.59
C LEU A 129 3.64 -6.76 -0.30
N TRP A 130 4.56 -5.91 0.15
CA TRP A 130 5.00 -4.74 -0.61
C TRP A 130 5.94 -5.15 -1.74
N ARG A 131 5.48 -4.98 -2.98
CA ARG A 131 6.21 -5.25 -4.23
C ARG A 131 6.91 -4.01 -4.81
N GLY A 132 6.68 -2.83 -4.21
CA GLY A 132 7.22 -1.55 -4.64
C GLY A 132 6.47 -0.37 -3.99
N PRO A 133 6.64 0.86 -4.51
CA PRO A 133 5.81 2.00 -4.11
C PRO A 133 4.32 1.70 -4.34
N ALA A 134 3.45 2.15 -3.42
CA ALA A 134 2.01 1.95 -3.57
C ALA A 134 1.51 2.63 -4.86
N PHE A 135 0.63 1.96 -5.60
CA PHE A 135 0.10 2.41 -6.90
C PHE A 135 1.20 2.87 -7.88
N ALA A 136 2.32 2.15 -7.97
CA ALA A 136 3.54 2.61 -8.66
C ALA A 136 3.32 3.17 -10.08
N ASP A 137 2.40 2.61 -10.86
CA ASP A 137 2.09 3.07 -12.23
C ASP A 137 1.35 4.42 -12.31
N PHE A 138 0.76 4.83 -11.19
CA PHE A 138 -0.13 5.99 -11.09
C PHE A 138 0.26 6.90 -9.94
N ALA A 139 1.46 6.75 -9.35
CA ALA A 139 1.87 7.44 -8.14
C ALA A 139 1.80 8.98 -8.25
N ASP A 140 1.91 9.51 -9.46
CA ASP A 140 1.84 10.95 -9.76
C ASP A 140 0.40 11.46 -10.00
N GLU A 141 -0.57 10.56 -10.14
CA GLU A 141 -1.98 10.91 -10.36
C GLU A 141 -2.61 11.42 -9.05
N ASP A 142 -3.33 12.54 -9.12
CA ASP A 142 -3.87 13.20 -7.92
C ASP A 142 -4.89 12.34 -7.17
N PHE A 143 -5.65 11.50 -7.88
CA PHE A 143 -6.66 10.63 -7.27
C PHE A 143 -6.05 9.54 -6.36
N VAL A 144 -4.81 9.10 -6.59
CA VAL A 144 -4.14 8.12 -5.71
C VAL A 144 -3.30 8.77 -4.60
N ARG A 145 -2.88 10.03 -4.77
CA ARG A 145 -1.92 10.73 -3.87
C ARG A 145 -2.29 10.58 -2.39
N GLY A 146 -3.57 10.75 -2.06
CA GLY A 146 -4.07 10.60 -0.70
C GLY A 146 -3.93 9.18 -0.15
N ALA A 147 -4.20 8.15 -0.96
CA ALA A 147 -4.07 6.75 -0.58
C ALA A 147 -2.60 6.33 -0.49
N VAL A 148 -1.77 6.72 -1.45
CA VAL A 148 -0.31 6.47 -1.43
C VAL A 148 0.30 7.01 -0.14
N ARG A 149 0.00 8.27 0.23
CA ARG A 149 0.49 8.86 1.48
C ARG A 149 0.09 8.04 2.71
N ARG A 150 -1.18 7.63 2.82
CA ARG A 150 -1.64 6.81 3.95
C ARG A 150 -0.91 5.47 4.01
N LEU A 151 -0.81 4.77 2.87
CA LEU A 151 -0.15 3.47 2.81
C LEU A 151 1.34 3.56 3.14
N VAL A 152 2.04 4.61 2.69
CA VAL A 152 3.45 4.84 3.05
C VAL A 152 3.59 5.07 4.55
N GLU A 153 2.71 5.86 5.17
CA GLU A 153 2.70 6.07 6.62
C GLU A 153 2.45 4.76 7.39
N GLU A 154 1.49 3.95 6.94
CA GLU A 154 1.20 2.64 7.53
C GLU A 154 2.40 1.68 7.38
N ARG A 155 3.09 1.67 6.22
CA ARG A 155 4.30 0.88 5.98
C ARG A 155 5.41 1.25 6.96
N LEU A 156 5.68 2.55 7.11
CA LEU A 156 6.74 3.04 7.97
C LEU A 156 6.45 2.72 9.44
N ALA A 157 5.19 2.85 9.88
CA ALA A 157 4.78 2.41 11.22
C ALA A 157 5.05 0.90 11.42
N ALA A 158 4.69 0.05 10.45
CA ALA A 158 4.96 -1.39 10.52
C ALA A 158 6.47 -1.71 10.56
N VAL A 159 7.31 -0.95 9.84
CA VAL A 159 8.79 -1.07 9.91
C VAL A 159 9.29 -0.74 11.32
N GLU A 160 8.82 0.34 11.93
CA GLU A 160 9.18 0.74 13.30
C GLU A 160 8.77 -0.31 14.34
N GLU A 161 7.55 -0.83 14.24
CA GLU A 161 7.00 -1.82 15.15
C GLU A 161 7.72 -3.17 15.00
N ARG A 162 8.01 -3.60 13.76
CA ARG A 162 8.84 -4.79 13.49
C ARG A 162 10.21 -4.66 14.11
N ALA A 163 10.88 -3.53 13.88
CA ALA A 163 12.22 -3.29 14.40
C ALA A 163 12.21 -3.32 15.93
N SER A 164 11.21 -2.70 16.57
CA SER A 164 11.05 -2.74 18.02
C SER A 164 10.90 -4.17 18.56
N ALA A 165 10.05 -4.98 17.92
CA ALA A 165 9.89 -6.39 18.30
C ALA A 165 11.17 -7.21 18.11
N ARG A 166 11.93 -6.96 17.04
CA ARG A 166 13.23 -7.61 16.78
C ARG A 166 14.31 -7.24 17.80
N LEU A 167 14.27 -6.02 18.35
CA LEU A 167 15.14 -5.65 19.46
C LEU A 167 14.82 -6.43 20.73
N GLU A 168 13.56 -6.80 20.99
CA GLU A 168 13.21 -7.59 22.18
C GLU A 168 13.76 -9.02 22.14
N VAL A 169 14.00 -9.58 20.94
CA VAL A 169 14.60 -10.91 20.75
C VAL A 169 16.12 -10.88 20.55
N GLY A 170 16.75 -9.71 20.63
CA GLY A 170 18.22 -9.59 20.60
C GLY A 170 18.85 -9.35 19.23
N GLU A 171 18.07 -9.07 18.18
CA GLU A 171 18.59 -8.90 16.79
C GLU A 171 19.18 -7.50 16.51
N PHE A 172 19.98 -6.96 17.44
CA PHE A 172 20.39 -5.55 17.45
C PHE A 172 21.17 -5.12 16.21
N ALA A 173 22.20 -5.88 15.83
CA ALA A 173 23.10 -5.52 14.74
C ALA A 173 22.39 -5.58 13.37
N ALA A 174 21.52 -6.57 13.16
CA ALA A 174 20.74 -6.70 11.94
C ALA A 174 19.74 -5.54 11.81
N VAL A 175 19.01 -5.22 12.87
CA VAL A 175 18.08 -4.08 12.89
C VAL A 175 18.81 -2.75 12.64
N ALA A 176 19.97 -2.54 13.25
CA ALA A 176 20.76 -1.31 13.04
C ALA A 176 21.19 -1.13 11.58
N GLY A 177 21.59 -2.21 10.91
CA GLY A 177 21.97 -2.19 9.49
C GLY A 177 20.76 -1.94 8.58
N GLU A 178 19.66 -2.67 8.77
CA GLU A 178 18.46 -2.54 7.95
C GLU A 178 17.80 -1.16 8.05
N LEU A 179 17.81 -0.53 9.24
CA LEU A 179 17.20 0.78 9.44
C LEU A 179 18.02 1.95 8.88
N ALA A 180 19.30 1.76 8.54
CA ALA A 180 20.18 2.84 8.12
C ALA A 180 19.67 3.56 6.86
N GLU A 181 19.29 2.81 5.83
CA GLU A 181 18.76 3.37 4.58
C GLU A 181 17.39 4.02 4.80
N VAL A 182 16.52 3.39 5.60
CA VAL A 182 15.16 3.91 5.86
C VAL A 182 15.22 5.23 6.63
N VAL A 183 16.13 5.37 7.60
CA VAL A 183 16.32 6.64 8.34
C VAL A 183 16.87 7.73 7.41
N ALA A 184 17.80 7.40 6.52
CA ALA A 184 18.33 8.36 5.55
C ALA A 184 17.24 8.89 4.60
N LEU A 185 16.29 8.04 4.22
CA LEU A 185 15.13 8.43 3.39
C LEU A 185 14.05 9.19 4.18
N HIS A 186 13.97 8.99 5.49
CA HIS A 186 12.96 9.59 6.37
C HIS A 186 13.59 10.27 7.61
N PRO A 187 14.46 11.27 7.42
CA PRO A 187 15.29 11.80 8.50
C PRO A 187 14.51 12.46 9.63
N LEU A 188 13.30 12.98 9.34
CA LEU A 188 12.42 13.68 10.28
C LEU A 188 11.49 12.73 11.07
N ARG A 189 11.58 11.41 10.86
CA ARG A 189 10.73 10.43 11.53
C ARG A 189 11.37 9.97 12.84
N GLU A 190 11.09 10.71 13.91
CA GLU A 190 11.74 10.53 15.22
C GLU A 190 11.65 9.10 15.77
N ARG A 191 10.50 8.42 15.60
CA ARG A 191 10.30 7.05 16.09
C ARG A 191 11.25 6.06 15.42
N LEU A 192 11.32 6.09 14.09
CA LEU A 192 12.24 5.27 13.29
C LEU A 192 13.69 5.47 13.74
N ARG A 193 14.08 6.73 13.91
CA ARG A 193 15.43 7.06 14.35
C ARG A 193 15.70 6.63 15.79
N GLY A 194 14.74 6.79 16.70
CA GLY A 194 14.84 6.33 18.08
C GLY A 194 15.08 4.82 18.17
N VAL A 195 14.40 4.03 17.34
CA VAL A 195 14.62 2.58 17.26
C VAL A 195 16.00 2.27 16.69
N GLN A 196 16.47 2.99 15.67
CA GLN A 196 17.82 2.82 15.11
C GLN A 196 18.92 3.15 16.14
N ILE A 197 18.81 4.27 16.86
CA ILE A 197 19.76 4.68 17.92
C ILE A 197 19.83 3.59 19.00
N ARG A 198 18.68 3.06 19.43
CA ARG A 198 18.62 1.96 20.41
C ARG A 198 19.28 0.69 19.86
N ALA A 199 19.05 0.35 18.60
CA ALA A 199 19.68 -0.80 17.94
C ALA A 199 21.21 -0.65 17.89
N LEU A 200 21.72 0.51 17.48
CA LEU A 200 23.15 0.82 17.44
C LEU A 200 23.77 0.73 18.82
N TYR A 201 23.13 1.31 19.84
CA TYR A 201 23.59 1.25 21.22
C TYR A 201 23.68 -0.19 21.75
N LEU A 202 22.61 -0.98 21.58
CA LEU A 202 22.56 -2.38 22.03
C LEU A 202 23.53 -3.30 21.26
N ALA A 203 23.88 -2.93 20.03
CA ALA A 203 24.92 -3.60 19.24
C ALA A 203 26.36 -3.17 19.59
N GLY A 204 26.55 -2.30 20.59
CA GLY A 204 27.89 -1.80 20.98
C GLY A 204 28.45 -0.69 20.08
N ARG A 205 27.64 -0.12 19.16
CA ARG A 205 28.03 0.94 18.22
C ARG A 205 27.66 2.33 18.76
N GLN A 206 28.16 2.65 19.97
CA GLN A 206 27.79 3.87 20.70
C GLN A 206 28.12 5.18 19.96
N SER A 207 29.28 5.25 19.29
CA SER A 207 29.68 6.44 18.52
C SER A 207 28.67 6.78 17.42
N GLU A 208 28.17 5.76 16.73
CA GLU A 208 27.17 5.91 15.66
C GLU A 208 25.78 6.25 16.22
N ALA A 209 25.42 5.67 17.38
CA ALA A 209 24.19 6.04 18.08
C ALA A 209 24.19 7.53 18.47
N LEU A 210 25.32 8.05 18.97
CA LEU A 210 25.49 9.47 19.30
C LEU A 210 25.48 10.38 18.07
N ALA A 211 26.14 9.95 16.99
CA ALA A 211 26.11 10.69 15.72
C ALA A 211 24.68 10.81 15.18
N SER A 212 23.92 9.71 15.15
CA SER A 212 22.53 9.70 14.69
C SER A 212 21.61 10.58 15.55
N TYR A 213 21.85 10.67 16.87
CA TYR A 213 21.13 11.60 17.75
C TYR A 213 21.47 13.08 17.45
N GLY A 214 22.74 13.38 17.14
CA GLY A 214 23.19 14.73 16.80
C GLY A 214 22.54 15.31 15.55
N GLU A 215 22.18 14.45 14.57
CA GLU A 215 21.50 14.87 13.33
C GLU A 215 20.02 15.26 13.50
N VAL A 216 19.41 14.96 14.65
CA VAL A 216 18.00 15.31 14.94
C VAL A 216 17.86 16.72 15.51
N ARG A 217 18.95 17.23 16.08
CA ARG A 217 18.97 18.45 16.87
C ARG A 217 19.35 19.65 16.02
#